data_AF-A0A8T6MU99-F1
#
_entry.id   AF-A0A8T6MU99-F1
#
_cell.length_a   1.000
_cell.length_b   1.000
_cell.length_c   1.000
_cell.angle_alpha   90.00
_cell.angle_beta   90.00
_cell.angle_gamma   90.00
#
_symmetry.space_group_name_H-M   'P 1'
#
loop_
_entity.id
_entity.type
_entity.pdbx_description
1 polymer ?
#
loop_
_entity_poly.entity_id
_entity_poly.type
_entity_poly.pdbx_seq_one_letter_code
_entity_poly.pdbx_strand_id
1 'polypeptide(L)'
;AQPGIPILPPIRADFTREGLTDKALAEVQAVVEQIKADLEPVRAPWFSADWPKSVVTKASDRFDKALDRWRELVTNAQEQMNSASKVTQDSTVSERDRDIARRRFNDASRQYNTLIGEKVSTQNDFYVYRYLASQGFLPGYNFPRLPLMAWIPVGAGEQREHDDTMVSISRPRFLAISEFGPRSIIYHLGRTFQVTKAILGKTANGDKLPTTVASICTKCGHGHFGMTAGQGPSQDVCVGCGTPLKEATRLDELYRIEQVSTKVKERITVNDEDRQRQGYDLQTTFEFMPGANDKLEKTEANLVNSAGSMLLDLKYGPTARIYRINKGWRRRKDRNVFG
;
A
#
# COMPACT_ATOMS: atom_id res chain seq x y z
N ALA A 1 10.59 18.67 -12.99
CA ALA A 1 11.33 18.90 -11.75
C ALA A 1 10.92 20.25 -11.16
N GLN A 2 10.35 20.40 -9.95
CA GLN A 2 9.32 19.63 -9.24
C GLN A 2 8.33 20.68 -8.67
N PRO A 3 7.04 20.70 -9.06
CA PRO A 3 5.99 21.06 -8.12
C PRO A 3 5.86 19.89 -7.13
N GLY A 4 6.22 20.09 -5.86
CA GLY A 4 6.26 19.02 -4.85
C GLY A 4 7.02 19.44 -3.60
N ILE A 5 7.06 18.55 -2.60
CA ILE A 5 7.83 18.72 -1.35
C ILE A 5 9.21 18.05 -1.54
N PRO A 6 10.25 18.78 -1.99
CA PRO A 6 11.54 18.19 -2.35
C PRO A 6 12.34 17.78 -1.12
N ILE A 7 13.33 16.90 -1.31
CA ILE A 7 14.36 16.67 -0.29
C ILE A 7 15.12 17.98 -0.04
N LEU A 8 15.40 18.26 1.23
CA LEU A 8 16.18 19.43 1.62
C LEU A 8 17.56 19.43 0.94
N PRO A 9 18.02 20.58 0.38
CA PRO A 9 19.30 20.65 -0.32
C PRO A 9 20.50 20.07 0.46
N PRO A 10 20.63 20.27 1.79
CA PRO A 10 21.71 19.66 2.57
C PRO A 10 21.70 18.12 2.51
N ILE A 11 20.52 17.49 2.63
CA ILE A 11 20.40 16.03 2.57
C ILE A 11 20.74 15.52 1.16
N ARG A 12 20.34 16.25 0.13
CA ARG A 12 20.69 15.89 -1.25
C ARG A 12 22.19 16.01 -1.51
N ALA A 13 22.84 17.04 -0.95
CA ALA A 13 24.28 17.25 -1.05
C ALA A 13 25.07 16.13 -0.36
N ASP A 14 24.53 15.55 0.72
CA ASP A 14 25.15 14.43 1.42
C ASP A 14 25.34 13.20 0.52
N PHE A 15 24.40 12.94 -0.41
CA PHE A 15 24.53 11.86 -1.39
C PHE A 15 25.57 12.13 -2.49
N THR A 16 26.00 13.39 -2.66
CA THR A 16 26.96 13.80 -3.70
C THR A 16 28.32 14.18 -3.12
N ARG A 17 28.57 13.87 -1.84
CA ARG A 17 29.88 14.12 -1.21
C ARG A 17 30.98 13.36 -1.95
N GLU A 18 32.10 14.05 -2.16
CA GLU A 18 33.27 13.48 -2.83
C GLU A 18 33.78 12.24 -2.07
N GLY A 19 34.11 11.18 -2.80
CA GLY A 19 34.58 9.90 -2.26
C GLY A 19 33.53 9.05 -1.54
N LEU A 20 32.27 9.51 -1.38
CA LEU A 20 31.21 8.69 -0.77
C LEU A 20 30.87 7.48 -1.65
N THR A 21 30.71 7.70 -2.96
CA THR A 21 30.39 6.65 -3.93
C THR A 21 31.45 5.56 -3.93
N ASP A 22 32.72 5.93 -3.92
CA ASP A 22 33.83 4.97 -3.97
C ASP A 22 33.92 4.15 -2.67
N LYS A 23 33.78 4.81 -1.51
CA LYS A 23 33.70 4.13 -0.21
C LYS A 23 32.52 3.17 -0.15
N ALA A 24 31.33 3.63 -0.54
CA ALA A 24 30.13 2.80 -0.55
C ALA A 24 30.26 1.61 -1.51
N LEU A 25 30.87 1.81 -2.68
CA LEU A 25 31.11 0.74 -3.64
C LEU A 25 32.07 -0.31 -3.08
N ALA A 26 33.15 0.11 -2.41
CA ALA A 26 34.10 -0.81 -1.77
C ALA A 26 33.43 -1.69 -0.70
N GLU A 27 32.57 -1.09 0.15
CA GLU A 27 31.79 -1.84 1.16
C GLU A 27 30.83 -2.84 0.53
N VAL A 28 30.07 -2.43 -0.49
CA VAL A 28 29.14 -3.33 -1.20
C VAL A 28 29.89 -4.47 -1.88
N GLN A 29 31.04 -4.18 -2.49
CA GLN A 29 31.88 -5.21 -3.13
C GLN A 29 32.46 -6.20 -2.10
N ALA A 30 32.88 -5.73 -0.93
CA ALA A 30 33.36 -6.60 0.14
C ALA A 30 32.28 -7.60 0.60
N VAL A 31 31.03 -7.15 0.74
CA VAL A 31 29.89 -8.04 1.06
C VAL A 31 29.62 -9.03 -0.07
N VAL A 32 29.63 -8.57 -1.32
CA VAL A 32 29.41 -9.42 -2.49
C VAL A 32 30.46 -10.53 -2.61
N GLU A 33 31.73 -10.22 -2.33
CA GLU A 33 32.81 -11.22 -2.36
C GLU A 33 32.61 -12.31 -1.29
N GLN A 34 32.09 -11.95 -0.11
CA GLN A 34 31.79 -12.93 0.96
C GLN A 34 30.71 -13.94 0.57
N ILE A 35 29.75 -13.53 -0.28
CA ILE A 35 28.60 -14.37 -0.69
C ILE A 35 28.72 -14.88 -2.14
N LYS A 36 29.88 -14.73 -2.76
CA LYS A 36 30.10 -15.02 -4.19
C LYS A 36 29.72 -16.44 -4.60
N ALA A 37 29.94 -17.42 -3.71
CA ALA A 37 29.56 -18.82 -3.94
C ALA A 37 28.04 -19.02 -4.08
N ASP A 38 27.23 -18.13 -3.49
CA ASP A 38 25.78 -18.17 -3.60
C ASP A 38 25.24 -17.33 -4.78
N LEU A 39 26.10 -16.53 -5.41
CA LEU A 39 25.77 -15.64 -6.54
C LEU A 39 26.02 -16.27 -7.92
N GLU A 40 26.15 -17.59 -8.00
CA GLU A 40 26.26 -18.31 -9.27
C GLU A 40 25.04 -18.05 -10.16
N PRO A 41 25.17 -17.94 -11.50
CA PRO A 41 24.05 -17.61 -12.39
C PRO A 41 22.83 -18.52 -12.26
N VAL A 42 23.02 -19.78 -11.84
CA VAL A 42 21.93 -20.74 -11.59
C VAL A 42 21.12 -20.38 -10.35
N ARG A 43 21.77 -19.85 -9.30
CA ARG A 43 21.16 -19.50 -8.01
C ARG A 43 20.73 -18.03 -7.95
N ALA A 44 21.48 -17.15 -8.60
CA ALA A 44 21.27 -15.71 -8.64
C ALA A 44 21.29 -15.19 -10.09
N PRO A 45 20.29 -15.55 -10.92
CA PRO A 45 20.19 -15.08 -12.31
C PRO A 45 20.04 -13.55 -12.42
N TRP A 46 19.76 -12.89 -11.30
CA TRP A 46 19.61 -11.46 -11.15
C TRP A 46 20.93 -10.69 -10.98
N PHE A 47 21.96 -11.40 -10.53
CA PHE A 47 23.23 -10.79 -10.18
C PHE A 47 24.06 -10.55 -11.43
N SER A 48 24.64 -9.36 -11.53
CA SER A 48 25.60 -8.99 -12.58
C SER A 48 26.79 -8.27 -11.95
N ALA A 49 27.94 -8.29 -12.64
CA ALA A 49 29.14 -7.61 -12.15
C ALA A 49 28.92 -6.09 -11.94
N ASP A 50 28.01 -5.47 -12.69
CA ASP A 50 27.65 -4.06 -12.56
C ASP A 50 26.59 -3.78 -11.48
N TRP A 51 25.97 -4.82 -10.90
CA TRP A 51 24.92 -4.68 -9.91
C TRP A 51 25.35 -3.83 -8.69
N PRO A 52 26.54 -4.04 -8.07
CA PRO A 52 27.01 -3.20 -6.96
C PRO A 52 27.05 -1.71 -7.31
N LYS A 53 27.60 -1.39 -8.49
CA LYS A 53 27.67 -0.02 -9.01
C LYS A 53 26.28 0.56 -9.24
N SER A 54 25.35 -0.24 -9.78
CA SER A 54 23.96 0.18 -9.95
C SER A 54 23.25 0.43 -8.62
N VAL A 55 23.57 -0.30 -7.54
CA VAL A 55 22.95 -0.11 -6.22
C VAL A 55 23.38 1.23 -5.63
N VAL A 56 24.68 1.53 -5.65
CA VAL A 56 25.23 2.79 -5.12
C VAL A 56 24.74 3.99 -5.91
N THR A 57 24.82 3.95 -7.25
CA THR A 57 24.42 5.07 -8.11
C THR A 57 22.93 5.40 -8.02
N LYS A 58 22.06 4.39 -7.87
CA LYS A 58 20.60 4.58 -7.75
C LYS A 58 20.14 4.87 -6.33
N ALA A 59 21.04 4.91 -5.33
CA ALA A 59 20.66 5.05 -3.92
C ALA A 59 19.93 6.37 -3.63
N SER A 60 20.41 7.49 -4.17
CA SER A 60 19.80 8.82 -4.01
C SER A 60 18.38 8.87 -4.60
N ASP A 61 18.20 8.35 -5.82
CA ASP A 61 16.89 8.30 -6.48
C ASP A 61 15.92 7.37 -5.74
N ARG A 62 16.40 6.25 -5.21
CA ARG A 62 15.59 5.32 -4.40
C ARG A 62 15.17 5.95 -3.09
N PHE A 63 16.05 6.73 -2.46
CA PHE A 63 15.73 7.50 -1.26
C PHE A 63 14.63 8.54 -1.53
N ASP A 64 14.74 9.29 -2.63
CA ASP A 64 13.72 10.25 -3.04
C ASP A 64 12.37 9.59 -3.30
N LYS A 65 12.36 8.49 -4.07
CA LYS A 65 11.14 7.73 -4.36
C LYS A 65 10.48 7.12 -3.11
N ALA A 66 11.26 6.76 -2.10
CA ALA A 66 10.70 6.26 -0.84
C ALA A 66 9.81 7.31 -0.14
N LEU A 67 10.00 8.60 -0.40
CA LEU A 67 9.20 9.68 0.19
C LEU A 67 7.91 9.99 -0.59
N ASP A 68 7.73 9.46 -1.80
CA ASP A 68 6.59 9.78 -2.67
C ASP A 68 5.25 9.55 -1.99
N ARG A 69 5.11 8.44 -1.26
CA ARG A 69 3.88 8.13 -0.53
C ARG A 69 3.56 9.15 0.56
N TRP A 70 4.55 9.60 1.32
CA TRP A 70 4.35 10.65 2.31
C TRP A 70 3.96 11.97 1.63
N ARG A 71 4.59 12.33 0.51
CA ARG A 71 4.23 13.52 -0.28
C ARG A 71 2.79 13.50 -0.75
N GLU A 72 2.32 12.34 -1.22
CA GLU A 72 0.93 12.13 -1.62
C GLU A 72 -0.01 12.36 -0.43
N LEU A 73 0.26 11.75 0.73
CA LEU A 73 -0.57 11.91 1.93
C LEU A 73 -0.64 13.37 2.40
N VAL A 74 0.50 14.07 2.43
CA VAL A 74 0.55 15.48 2.83
C VAL A 74 -0.22 16.36 1.85
N THR A 75 -0.02 16.14 0.55
CA THR A 75 -0.70 16.90 -0.50
C THR A 75 -2.21 16.68 -0.44
N ASN A 76 -2.66 15.44 -0.26
CA ASN A 76 -4.08 15.09 -0.12
C ASN A 76 -4.71 15.78 1.11
N ALA A 77 -4.03 15.77 2.26
CA ALA A 77 -4.52 16.44 3.46
C ALA A 77 -4.65 17.96 3.25
N GLN A 78 -3.65 18.60 2.65
CA GLN A 78 -3.67 20.04 2.37
C GLN A 78 -4.80 20.41 1.38
N GLU A 79 -5.03 19.61 0.34
CA GLU A 79 -6.11 19.84 -0.61
C GLU A 79 -7.50 19.66 0.04
N GLN A 80 -7.66 18.67 0.93
CA GLN A 80 -8.88 18.49 1.72
C GLN A 80 -9.14 19.70 2.63
N MET A 81 -8.10 20.25 3.27
CA MET A 81 -8.21 21.49 4.05
C MET A 81 -8.63 22.66 3.16
N ASN A 82 -7.96 22.85 2.01
CA ASN A 82 -8.25 23.96 1.10
C ASN A 82 -9.68 23.91 0.55
N SER A 83 -10.13 22.73 0.11
CA SER A 83 -11.50 22.54 -0.40
C SER A 83 -12.57 22.75 0.67
N ALA A 84 -12.35 22.27 1.90
CA ALA A 84 -13.25 22.50 3.02
C ALA A 84 -13.29 23.98 3.45
N SER A 85 -12.14 24.67 3.41
CA SER A 85 -12.06 26.10 3.71
C SER A 85 -12.87 26.95 2.73
N LYS A 86 -12.78 26.65 1.41
CA LYS A 86 -13.59 27.32 0.37
C LYS A 86 -15.08 27.25 0.66
N VAL A 87 -15.60 26.07 1.01
CA VAL A 87 -17.03 25.88 1.34
C VAL A 87 -17.40 26.61 2.63
N THR A 88 -16.49 26.68 3.60
CA THR A 88 -16.74 27.37 4.88
C THR A 88 -16.83 28.88 4.70
N GLN A 89 -16.06 29.44 3.76
CA GLN A 89 -16.01 30.86 3.43
C GLN A 89 -17.13 31.31 2.47
N ASP A 90 -17.86 30.37 1.87
CA ASP A 90 -18.96 30.68 0.95
C ASP A 90 -20.21 31.14 1.72
N SER A 91 -20.70 32.33 1.40
CA SER A 91 -21.86 32.96 2.02
C SER A 91 -23.20 32.37 1.53
N THR A 92 -23.20 31.65 0.41
CA THR A 92 -24.40 31.06 -0.20
C THR A 92 -24.74 29.67 0.34
N VAL A 93 -23.82 29.07 1.08
CA VAL A 93 -23.92 27.70 1.60
C VAL A 93 -24.73 27.67 2.90
N SER A 94 -25.56 26.63 3.06
CA SER A 94 -26.36 26.43 4.26
C SER A 94 -25.49 26.26 5.52
N GLU A 95 -26.01 26.63 6.69
CA GLU A 95 -25.31 26.45 7.97
C GLU A 95 -24.90 24.98 8.20
N ARG A 96 -25.78 24.05 7.85
CA ARG A 96 -25.52 22.61 7.93
C ARG A 96 -24.33 22.18 7.08
N ASP A 97 -24.24 22.67 5.85
CA ASP A 97 -23.14 22.33 4.95
C ASP A 97 -21.83 22.99 5.37
N ARG A 98 -21.91 24.20 5.93
CA ARG A 98 -20.78 24.90 6.57
C ARG A 98 -20.22 24.10 7.75
N ASP A 99 -21.09 23.54 8.60
CA ASP A 99 -20.67 22.67 9.72
C ASP A 99 -20.03 21.36 9.24
N ILE A 100 -20.53 20.79 8.14
CA ILE A 100 -19.92 19.61 7.52
C ILE A 100 -18.53 19.97 6.98
N ALA A 101 -18.38 21.10 6.32
CA ALA A 101 -17.11 21.59 5.80
C ALA A 101 -16.10 21.86 6.93
N ARG A 102 -16.52 22.53 8.00
CA ARG A 102 -15.68 22.80 9.18
C ARG A 102 -15.16 21.50 9.82
N ARG A 103 -16.01 20.48 9.93
CA ARG A 103 -15.58 19.14 10.40
C ARG A 103 -14.55 18.50 9.47
N ARG A 104 -14.77 18.53 8.15
CA ARG A 104 -13.80 18.02 7.16
C ARG A 104 -12.46 18.73 7.25
N PHE A 105 -12.47 20.05 7.43
CA PHE A 105 -11.25 20.85 7.62
C PHE A 105 -10.47 20.39 8.86
N ASN A 106 -11.16 20.26 10.00
CA ASN A 106 -10.53 19.82 11.25
C ASN A 106 -9.96 18.40 11.13
N ASP A 107 -10.68 17.48 10.48
CA ASP A 107 -10.20 16.12 10.22
C ASP A 107 -8.92 16.12 9.39
N ALA A 108 -8.90 16.87 8.28
CA ALA A 108 -7.75 16.96 7.40
C ALA A 108 -6.54 17.66 8.06
N SER A 109 -6.79 18.71 8.85
CA SER A 109 -5.76 19.40 9.65
C SER A 109 -5.06 18.46 10.64
N ARG A 110 -5.83 17.61 11.33
CA ARG A 110 -5.26 16.59 12.24
C ARG A 110 -4.43 15.55 11.51
N GLN A 111 -4.88 15.10 10.34
CA GLN A 111 -4.10 14.18 9.50
C GLN A 111 -2.78 14.83 9.08
N TYR A 112 -2.82 16.07 8.59
CA TYR A 112 -1.65 16.85 8.21
C TYR A 112 -0.66 16.99 9.38
N ASN A 113 -1.15 17.33 10.56
CA ASN A 113 -0.32 17.44 11.76
C ASN A 113 0.32 16.11 12.18
N THR A 114 -0.33 14.97 11.92
CA THR A 114 0.26 13.64 12.19
C THR A 114 1.40 13.32 11.22
N LEU A 115 1.33 13.82 9.98
CA LEU A 115 2.32 13.60 8.93
C LEU A 115 3.57 14.47 9.08
N ILE A 116 3.44 15.65 9.69
CA ILE A 116 4.51 16.67 9.79
C ILE A 116 4.97 16.89 11.24
N GLY A 117 4.19 16.44 12.23
CA GLY A 117 4.27 16.89 13.61
C GLY A 117 5.66 16.89 14.24
N GLU A 118 5.98 17.97 14.93
CA GLU A 118 7.27 18.26 15.58
C GLU A 118 7.69 17.26 16.67
N LYS A 119 6.76 16.42 17.15
CA LYS A 119 6.98 15.39 18.17
C LYS A 119 6.60 14.03 17.62
N VAL A 120 7.30 13.59 16.58
CA VAL A 120 7.16 12.22 16.09
C VAL A 120 7.69 11.29 17.17
N SER A 121 6.81 10.83 18.07
CA SER A 121 7.15 9.78 19.02
C SER A 121 7.69 8.58 18.25
N THR A 122 8.59 7.81 18.85
CA THR A 122 9.12 6.58 18.23
C THR A 122 8.02 5.57 17.88
N GLN A 123 6.80 5.77 18.40
CA GLN A 123 5.60 4.97 18.14
C GLN A 123 4.80 5.42 16.91
N ASN A 124 5.04 6.62 16.37
CA ASN A 124 4.39 7.08 15.15
C ASN A 124 4.98 6.37 13.92
N ASP A 125 4.10 5.90 13.04
CA ASP A 125 4.46 5.22 11.79
C ASP A 125 5.21 6.12 10.80
N PHE A 126 5.12 7.45 10.96
CA PHE A 126 5.85 8.44 10.19
C PHE A 126 7.21 8.85 10.81
N TYR A 127 7.68 8.18 11.86
CA TYR A 127 9.05 8.31 12.32
C TYR A 127 10.03 7.91 11.20
N VAL A 128 10.97 8.79 10.84
CA VAL A 128 11.78 8.70 9.61
C VAL A 128 12.38 7.30 9.40
N TYR A 129 13.03 6.71 10.41
CA TYR A 129 13.63 5.38 10.28
C TYR A 129 12.57 4.28 10.06
N ARG A 130 11.47 4.33 10.81
CA ARG A 130 10.37 3.37 10.68
C ARG A 130 9.70 3.50 9.31
N TYR A 131 9.45 4.73 8.88
CA TYR A 131 8.88 5.03 7.58
C TYR A 131 9.78 4.50 6.46
N LEU A 132 11.07 4.83 6.45
CA LEU A 132 12.00 4.38 5.40
C LEU A 132 12.16 2.85 5.38
N ALA A 133 12.19 2.19 6.53
CA ALA A 133 12.20 0.73 6.60
C ALA A 133 10.90 0.14 6.01
N SER A 134 9.75 0.71 6.34
CA SER A 134 8.45 0.26 5.84
C SER A 134 8.24 0.51 4.33
N GLN A 135 8.95 1.49 3.76
CA GLN A 135 9.02 1.74 2.31
C GLN A 135 10.08 0.87 1.61
N GLY A 136 10.86 0.09 2.36
CA GLY A 136 11.88 -0.80 1.82
C GLY A 136 13.19 -0.10 1.41
N PHE A 137 13.42 1.13 1.89
CA PHE A 137 14.70 1.82 1.68
C PHE A 137 15.75 1.37 2.70
N LEU A 138 15.37 1.28 3.98
CA LEU A 138 16.23 0.71 5.03
C LEU A 138 15.90 -0.77 5.23
N PRO A 139 16.89 -1.58 5.68
CA PRO A 139 16.64 -2.98 5.99
C PRO A 139 15.55 -3.10 7.07
N GLY A 140 14.48 -3.80 6.72
CA GLY A 140 13.35 -4.06 7.59
C GLY A 140 13.65 -5.19 8.56
N TYR A 141 14.59 -5.00 9.48
CA TYR A 141 14.70 -5.91 10.63
C TYR A 141 13.44 -5.71 11.49
N ASN A 142 12.45 -6.58 11.29
CA ASN A 142 11.21 -6.65 12.06
C ASN A 142 10.16 -5.53 11.87
N PHE A 143 10.28 -4.69 10.83
CA PHE A 143 9.29 -3.63 10.57
C PHE A 143 8.31 -4.01 9.45
N PRO A 144 7.02 -4.27 9.77
CA PRO A 144 6.02 -4.51 8.74
C PRO A 144 5.84 -3.26 7.87
N ARG A 145 5.48 -3.45 6.58
CA ARG A 145 5.11 -2.35 5.67
C ARG A 145 4.07 -1.44 6.33
N LEU A 146 4.06 -0.15 5.93
CA LEU A 146 3.15 0.84 6.52
C LEU A 146 1.72 0.27 6.63
N PRO A 147 1.19 0.19 7.85
CA PRO A 147 -0.10 -0.41 8.12
C PRO A 147 -1.23 0.35 7.42
N LEU A 148 -2.40 -0.28 7.33
CA LEU A 148 -3.64 0.44 7.02
C LEU A 148 -4.03 1.17 8.31
N MET A 149 -4.43 2.44 8.20
CA MET A 149 -4.84 3.23 9.36
C MET A 149 -6.36 3.45 9.38
N ALA A 150 -6.96 3.31 10.56
CA ALA A 150 -8.32 3.73 10.83
C ALA A 150 -8.31 4.96 11.73
N TRP A 151 -8.93 6.05 11.27
CA TRP A 151 -9.12 7.26 12.06
C TRP A 151 -10.36 7.12 12.94
N ILE A 152 -10.15 7.22 14.24
CA ILE A 152 -11.17 7.10 15.27
C ILE A 152 -11.40 8.47 15.92
N PRO A 153 -12.61 9.02 15.84
CA PRO A 153 -12.96 10.22 16.58
C PRO A 153 -13.05 9.86 18.07
N VAL A 154 -12.12 10.37 18.86
CA VAL A 154 -12.15 10.32 20.32
C VAL A 154 -12.77 11.63 20.79
N GLY A 155 -14.11 11.64 20.82
CA GLY A 155 -14.95 12.77 21.23
C GLY A 155 -15.85 12.43 22.42
N ALA A 156 -15.67 13.23 23.48
CA ALA A 156 -16.45 13.50 24.69
C ALA A 156 -17.11 12.34 25.48
N GLY A 157 -16.54 12.03 26.65
CA GLY A 157 -17.39 11.95 27.85
C GLY A 157 -17.82 13.36 28.27
N GLU A 158 -18.88 13.48 29.06
CA GLU A 158 -19.65 14.71 29.40
C GLU A 158 -18.88 15.97 29.89
N GLN A 159 -17.55 16.01 29.94
CA GLN A 159 -16.79 17.11 30.58
C GLN A 159 -15.59 17.70 29.81
N ARG A 160 -15.40 17.44 28.51
CA ARG A 160 -14.35 18.15 27.75
C ARG A 160 -14.87 18.71 26.44
N GLU A 161 -15.28 19.96 26.51
CA GLU A 161 -15.82 20.79 25.43
C GLU A 161 -14.74 21.29 24.44
N HIS A 162 -13.50 20.77 24.49
CA HIS A 162 -12.39 21.35 23.74
C HIS A 162 -11.28 20.35 23.38
N ASP A 163 -11.63 19.22 22.73
CA ASP A 163 -10.80 18.57 21.70
C ASP A 163 -11.46 17.25 21.26
N ASP A 164 -12.13 17.26 20.09
CA ASP A 164 -12.40 16.02 19.35
C ASP A 164 -11.06 15.48 18.82
N THR A 165 -10.27 14.87 19.70
CA THR A 165 -9.01 14.23 19.32
C THR A 165 -9.31 13.08 18.37
N MET A 166 -8.62 13.00 17.22
CA MET A 166 -8.64 11.79 16.40
C MET A 166 -7.43 10.95 16.75
N VAL A 167 -7.67 9.68 17.06
CA VAL A 167 -6.59 8.68 17.24
C VAL A 167 -6.55 7.81 16.00
N SER A 168 -5.34 7.59 15.47
CA SER A 168 -5.12 6.59 14.43
C SER A 168 -4.85 5.23 15.05
N ILE A 169 -5.60 4.22 14.62
CA ILE A 169 -5.26 2.82 14.87
C ILE A 169 -4.61 2.25 13.62
N SER A 170 -3.41 1.71 13.78
CA SER A 170 -2.72 1.01 12.73
C SER A 170 -2.88 -0.51 12.83
N ARG A 171 -3.07 -1.17 11.67
CA ARG A 171 -3.13 -2.64 11.56
C ARG A 171 -2.33 -3.16 10.36
N PRO A 172 -1.66 -4.32 10.46
CA PRO A 172 -0.99 -4.94 9.33
C PRO A 172 -1.95 -5.15 8.15
N ARG A 173 -1.53 -4.77 6.94
CA ARG A 173 -2.42 -4.66 5.76
C ARG A 173 -3.22 -5.94 5.45
N PHE A 174 -2.61 -7.11 5.62
CA PHE A 174 -3.24 -8.41 5.35
C PHE A 174 -4.44 -8.68 6.25
N LEU A 175 -4.38 -8.24 7.50
CA LEU A 175 -5.46 -8.37 8.47
C LEU A 175 -6.44 -7.19 8.35
N ALA A 176 -5.89 -5.99 8.18
CA ALA A 176 -6.64 -4.76 8.07
C ALA A 176 -7.63 -4.77 6.89
N ILE A 177 -7.36 -5.47 5.80
CA ILE A 177 -8.30 -5.51 4.67
C ILE A 177 -9.62 -6.23 5.01
N SER A 178 -9.61 -7.15 5.98
CA SER A 178 -10.81 -7.74 6.59
C SER A 178 -11.39 -6.85 7.70
N GLU A 179 -10.54 -6.29 8.55
CA GLU A 179 -10.98 -5.55 9.75
C GLU A 179 -11.52 -4.15 9.42
N PHE A 180 -10.91 -3.48 8.45
CA PHE A 180 -11.20 -2.09 8.06
C PHE A 180 -12.00 -2.02 6.76
N GLY A 181 -12.66 -3.13 6.39
CA GLY A 181 -13.56 -3.16 5.25
C GLY A 181 -14.80 -2.26 5.43
N PRO A 182 -15.56 -2.01 4.35
CA PRO A 182 -16.73 -1.16 4.40
C PRO A 182 -17.76 -1.63 5.43
N ARG A 183 -18.16 -0.74 6.35
CA ARG A 183 -19.12 -1.02 7.44
C ARG A 183 -18.63 -2.00 8.51
N SER A 184 -17.37 -2.42 8.49
CA SER A 184 -16.77 -3.19 9.58
C SER A 184 -16.83 -2.39 10.90
N ILE A 185 -16.91 -3.13 12.00
CA ILE A 185 -16.96 -2.60 13.35
C ILE A 185 -15.59 -2.75 14.01
N ILE A 186 -15.10 -1.68 14.61
CA ILE A 186 -13.84 -1.60 15.36
C ILE A 186 -14.16 -1.27 16.81
N TYR A 187 -13.68 -2.09 17.74
CA TYR A 187 -13.77 -1.82 19.17
C TYR A 187 -12.50 -1.13 19.66
N HIS A 188 -12.64 0.02 20.31
CA HIS A 188 -11.51 0.75 20.87
C HIS A 188 -11.94 1.54 22.12
N LEU A 189 -11.15 1.44 23.19
CA LEU A 189 -11.38 2.17 24.46
C LEU A 189 -12.83 2.02 24.98
N GLY A 190 -13.36 0.80 24.96
CA GLY A 190 -14.71 0.49 25.45
C GLY A 190 -15.86 0.99 24.56
N ARG A 191 -15.57 1.59 23.40
CA ARG A 191 -16.57 2.07 22.43
C ARG A 191 -16.45 1.34 21.11
N THR A 192 -17.56 1.36 20.38
CA THR A 192 -17.72 0.71 19.09
C THR A 192 -17.75 1.77 17.99
N PHE A 193 -16.97 1.55 16.94
CA PHE A 193 -16.84 2.46 15.81
C PHE A 193 -17.13 1.71 14.51
N GLN A 194 -17.92 2.29 13.62
CA GLN A 194 -18.17 1.73 12.29
C GLN A 194 -17.32 2.43 11.24
N VAL A 195 -16.66 1.66 10.38
CA VAL A 195 -15.98 2.17 9.19
C VAL A 195 -17.03 2.71 8.23
N THR A 196 -16.98 4.02 7.96
CA THR A 196 -18.00 4.69 7.12
C THR A 196 -17.45 5.18 5.79
N LYS A 197 -16.15 5.44 5.72
CA LYS A 197 -15.52 6.02 4.52
C LYS A 197 -14.11 5.49 4.36
N ALA A 198 -13.71 5.24 3.12
CA ALA A 198 -12.31 5.20 2.74
C ALA A 198 -11.82 6.62 2.47
N ILE A 199 -10.61 6.94 2.90
CA ILE A 199 -9.96 8.20 2.53
C ILE A 199 -9.20 7.92 1.25
N LEU A 200 -9.63 8.59 0.19
CA LEU A 200 -9.14 8.38 -1.17
C LEU A 200 -8.10 9.45 -1.47
N GLY A 201 -6.96 9.03 -2.03
CA GLY A 201 -5.94 9.92 -2.58
C GLY A 201 -6.39 10.58 -3.89
N LYS A 202 -5.61 11.57 -4.32
CA LYS A 202 -5.86 12.40 -5.50
C LYS A 202 -6.29 11.62 -6.75
N THR A 203 -7.30 12.16 -7.45
CA THR A 203 -7.68 11.76 -8.81
C THR A 203 -6.80 12.51 -9.80
N ALA A 204 -6.04 11.79 -10.62
CA ALA A 204 -5.05 12.41 -11.52
C ALA A 204 -5.68 13.25 -12.64
N ASN A 205 -6.94 13.01 -13.02
CA ASN A 205 -7.72 13.79 -14.00
C ASN A 205 -9.22 13.41 -13.91
N GLY A 206 -10.09 14.35 -13.53
CA GLY A 206 -11.55 14.16 -13.45
C GLY A 206 -12.02 13.32 -12.25
N ASP A 207 -13.34 13.26 -12.04
CA ASP A 207 -14.05 12.58 -10.91
C ASP A 207 -13.76 11.08 -10.72
N LYS A 208 -12.79 10.50 -11.44
CA LYS A 208 -12.46 9.07 -11.40
C LYS A 208 -11.25 8.80 -10.52
N LEU A 209 -11.44 7.85 -9.60
CA LEU A 209 -10.38 7.33 -8.73
C LEU A 209 -9.30 6.64 -9.55
N PRO A 210 -8.01 6.75 -9.15
CA PRO A 210 -6.93 6.01 -9.77
C PRO A 210 -7.06 4.52 -9.38
N THR A 211 -7.85 3.79 -10.15
CA THR A 211 -7.99 2.34 -10.04
C THR A 211 -6.98 1.64 -10.93
N THR A 212 -6.66 0.40 -10.59
CA THR A 212 -5.83 -0.49 -11.40
C THR A 212 -6.65 -1.69 -11.80
N VAL A 213 -6.45 -2.17 -13.03
CA VAL A 213 -7.04 -3.43 -13.48
C VAL A 213 -6.09 -4.58 -13.13
N ALA A 214 -6.65 -5.71 -12.70
CA ALA A 214 -5.92 -6.95 -12.55
C ALA A 214 -6.60 -8.12 -13.24
N SER A 215 -5.80 -9.05 -13.77
CA SER A 215 -6.27 -10.34 -14.25
C SER A 215 -5.58 -11.45 -13.46
N ILE A 216 -6.35 -12.31 -12.81
CA ILE A 216 -5.81 -13.39 -11.96
C ILE A 216 -5.99 -14.73 -12.67
N CYS A 217 -4.88 -15.42 -12.89
CA CYS A 217 -4.90 -16.75 -13.49
C CYS A 217 -5.64 -17.74 -12.58
N THR A 218 -6.65 -18.42 -13.13
CA THR A 218 -7.46 -19.42 -12.41
C THR A 218 -6.70 -20.72 -12.12
N LYS A 219 -5.67 -21.03 -12.90
CA LYS A 219 -4.86 -22.25 -12.74
C LYS A 219 -3.77 -22.14 -11.67
N CYS A 220 -2.98 -21.07 -11.71
CA CYS A 220 -1.82 -20.92 -10.82
C CYS A 220 -1.94 -19.77 -9.81
N GLY A 221 -2.97 -18.92 -9.91
CA GLY A 221 -3.17 -17.79 -9.01
C GLY A 221 -2.25 -16.59 -9.23
N HIS A 222 -1.39 -16.61 -10.25
CA HIS A 222 -0.56 -15.46 -10.63
C HIS A 222 -1.45 -14.28 -11.08
N GLY A 223 -1.23 -13.12 -10.47
CA GLY A 223 -1.92 -11.88 -10.78
C GLY A 223 -1.10 -11.05 -11.77
N HIS A 224 -1.79 -10.51 -12.77
CA HIS A 224 -1.24 -9.56 -13.73
C HIS A 224 -1.81 -8.19 -13.39
N PHE A 225 -0.98 -7.24 -12.97
CA PHE A 225 -1.39 -5.90 -12.51
C PHE A 225 -0.86 -4.80 -13.45
N GLY A 226 -1.19 -3.53 -13.14
CA GLY A 226 -0.66 -2.36 -13.84
C GLY A 226 -1.35 -2.02 -15.16
N MET A 227 -2.49 -2.65 -15.45
CA MET A 227 -3.31 -2.36 -16.62
C MET A 227 -4.24 -1.17 -16.36
N THR A 228 -4.59 -0.44 -17.42
CA THR A 228 -5.64 0.59 -17.39
C THR A 228 -7.01 0.01 -17.77
N ALA A 229 -8.08 0.67 -17.35
CA ALA A 229 -9.45 0.27 -17.66
C ALA A 229 -9.65 0.13 -19.19
N GLY A 230 -10.15 -1.03 -19.63
CA GLY A 230 -10.33 -1.35 -21.05
C GLY A 230 -9.13 -2.02 -21.74
N GLN A 231 -7.96 -2.08 -21.10
CA GLN A 231 -6.83 -2.85 -21.62
C GLN A 231 -6.86 -4.30 -21.11
N GLY A 232 -6.57 -5.25 -22.02
CA GLY A 232 -6.32 -6.65 -21.67
C GLY A 232 -5.00 -6.83 -20.90
N PRO A 233 -4.73 -8.02 -20.36
CA PRO A 233 -3.38 -8.36 -19.95
C PRO A 233 -2.41 -8.12 -21.11
N SER A 234 -1.21 -7.62 -20.78
CA SER A 234 -0.16 -7.34 -21.77
C SER A 234 0.30 -8.59 -22.54
N GLN A 235 -0.10 -9.77 -22.08
CA GLN A 235 0.18 -11.06 -22.68
C GLN A 235 -1.10 -11.89 -22.76
N ASP A 236 -1.23 -12.72 -23.79
CA ASP A 236 -2.36 -13.64 -23.95
C ASP A 236 -2.27 -14.87 -23.01
N VAL A 237 -1.08 -15.12 -22.46
CA VAL A 237 -0.78 -16.27 -21.60
C VAL A 237 -0.30 -15.82 -20.23
N CYS A 238 -0.56 -16.68 -19.24
CA CYS A 238 -0.12 -16.43 -17.88
C CYS A 238 1.40 -16.58 -17.77
N VAL A 239 2.08 -15.51 -17.38
CA VAL A 239 3.51 -15.48 -17.05
C VAL A 239 3.91 -16.58 -16.03
N GLY A 240 3.02 -16.88 -15.09
CA GLY A 240 3.28 -17.88 -14.05
C GLY A 240 3.29 -19.32 -14.56
N CYS A 241 2.40 -19.69 -15.49
CA CYS A 241 2.17 -21.10 -15.86
C CYS A 241 1.87 -21.38 -17.34
N GLY A 242 1.96 -20.38 -18.21
CA GLY A 242 1.72 -20.47 -19.65
C GLY A 242 0.25 -20.67 -20.06
N THR A 243 -0.69 -20.74 -19.12
CA THR A 243 -2.11 -20.97 -19.45
C THR A 243 -2.75 -19.73 -20.07
N PRO A 244 -3.58 -19.85 -21.13
CA PRO A 244 -4.27 -18.71 -21.72
C PRO A 244 -5.08 -17.91 -20.70
N LEU A 245 -4.96 -16.58 -20.72
CA LEU A 245 -5.64 -15.68 -19.78
C LEU A 245 -7.10 -15.38 -20.14
N LYS A 246 -7.64 -16.01 -21.18
CA LYS A 246 -9.05 -15.84 -21.60
C LYS A 246 -10.05 -16.17 -20.48
N GLU A 247 -9.71 -17.13 -19.62
CA GLU A 247 -10.52 -17.56 -18.48
C GLU A 247 -10.05 -16.96 -17.14
N ALA A 248 -9.14 -15.98 -17.17
CA ALA A 248 -8.66 -15.33 -15.96
C ALA A 248 -9.78 -14.55 -15.25
N THR A 249 -9.75 -14.52 -13.93
CA THR A 249 -10.65 -13.65 -13.16
C THR A 249 -10.20 -12.21 -13.31
N ARG A 250 -10.98 -11.41 -14.02
CA ARG A 250 -10.70 -9.99 -14.25
C ARG A 250 -11.32 -9.11 -13.17
N LEU A 251 -10.56 -8.12 -12.70
CA LEU A 251 -10.94 -7.14 -11.68
C LEU A 251 -10.60 -5.74 -12.23
N ASP A 252 -11.61 -4.96 -12.61
CA ASP A 252 -11.38 -3.73 -13.35
C ASP A 252 -11.10 -2.50 -12.46
N GLU A 253 -11.61 -2.47 -11.24
CA GLU A 253 -11.60 -1.27 -10.39
C GLU A 253 -10.91 -1.52 -9.04
N LEU A 254 -9.67 -2.02 -9.04
CA LEU A 254 -8.93 -2.19 -7.81
C LEU A 254 -8.38 -0.85 -7.31
N TYR A 255 -8.77 -0.49 -6.09
CA TYR A 255 -8.23 0.66 -5.39
C TYR A 255 -7.43 0.23 -4.16
N ARG A 256 -6.23 0.79 -4.02
CA ARG A 256 -5.37 0.53 -2.85
C ARG A 256 -5.81 1.39 -1.68
N ILE A 257 -6.59 0.80 -0.77
CA ILE A 257 -7.02 1.47 0.46
C ILE A 257 -5.82 1.68 1.39
N GLU A 258 -5.63 2.91 1.86
CA GLU A 258 -4.54 3.26 2.79
C GLU A 258 -5.08 3.68 4.15
N GLN A 259 -6.16 4.45 4.14
CA GLN A 259 -6.76 4.99 5.35
C GLN A 259 -8.28 4.89 5.26
N VAL A 260 -8.90 4.66 6.42
CA VAL A 260 -10.35 4.70 6.58
C VAL A 260 -10.73 5.64 7.72
N SER A 261 -11.95 6.18 7.65
CA SER A 261 -12.54 7.00 8.70
C SER A 261 -13.75 6.30 9.30
N THR A 262 -13.86 6.41 10.61
CA THR A 262 -14.91 5.77 11.40
C THR A 262 -15.83 6.77 12.05
N LYS A 263 -16.99 6.29 12.50
CA LYS A 263 -17.92 7.04 13.34
C LYS A 263 -18.34 6.20 14.54
N VAL A 264 -18.60 6.85 15.67
CA VAL A 264 -19.15 6.19 16.87
C VAL A 264 -20.46 5.49 16.49
N LYS A 265 -20.63 4.27 17.00
CA LYS A 265 -21.86 3.49 16.85
C LYS A 265 -22.26 2.89 18.20
N GLU A 266 -23.27 3.47 18.83
CA GLU A 266 -23.69 3.09 20.19
C GLU A 266 -24.54 1.82 20.22
N ARG A 267 -25.29 1.54 19.15
CA ARG A 267 -26.13 0.33 19.03
C ARG A 267 -25.67 -0.51 17.84
N ILE A 268 -25.40 -1.79 18.11
CA ILE A 268 -25.10 -2.79 17.09
C ILE A 268 -26.42 -3.49 16.76
N THR A 269 -26.84 -3.41 15.50
CA THR A 269 -28.04 -4.12 15.05
C THR A 269 -27.70 -5.57 14.72
N VAL A 270 -28.70 -6.47 14.75
CA VAL A 270 -28.54 -7.87 14.32
C VAL A 270 -27.95 -7.96 12.90
N ASN A 271 -28.32 -7.03 12.01
CA ASN A 271 -27.76 -6.95 10.66
C ASN A 271 -26.27 -6.59 10.63
N ASP A 272 -25.80 -5.78 11.58
CA ASP A 272 -24.37 -5.45 11.67
C ASP A 272 -23.58 -6.64 12.20
N GLU A 273 -24.13 -7.37 13.17
CA GLU A 273 -23.52 -8.58 13.72
C GLU A 273 -23.49 -9.71 12.67
N ASP A 274 -24.56 -9.90 11.91
CA ASP A 274 -24.62 -10.89 10.84
C ASP A 274 -23.65 -10.54 9.70
N ARG A 275 -23.49 -9.25 9.35
CA ARG A 275 -22.43 -8.81 8.41
C ARG A 275 -21.03 -9.12 8.91
N GLN A 276 -20.77 -8.89 10.20
CA GLN A 276 -19.49 -9.22 10.81
C GLN A 276 -19.22 -10.73 10.76
N ARG A 277 -20.23 -11.57 11.00
CA ARG A 277 -20.13 -13.04 10.88
C ARG A 277 -19.90 -13.50 9.44
N GLN A 278 -20.48 -12.83 8.46
CA GLN A 278 -20.36 -13.21 7.05
C GLN A 278 -18.98 -12.90 6.46
N GLY A 279 -18.39 -11.76 6.81
CA GLY A 279 -17.08 -11.32 6.34
C GLY A 279 -16.98 -11.07 4.83
N TYR A 280 -15.75 -10.86 4.36
CA TYR A 280 -15.44 -10.55 2.97
C TYR A 280 -14.92 -11.75 2.18
N ASP A 281 -15.15 -11.74 0.87
CA ASP A 281 -14.52 -12.64 -0.08
C ASP A 281 -13.09 -12.14 -0.36
N LEU A 282 -12.13 -12.68 0.39
CA LEU A 282 -10.72 -12.30 0.28
C LEU A 282 -9.96 -13.28 -0.62
N GLN A 283 -9.27 -12.76 -1.63
CA GLN A 283 -8.35 -13.54 -2.45
C GLN A 283 -6.90 -13.07 -2.21
N THR A 284 -6.01 -14.03 -1.91
CA THR A 284 -4.57 -13.81 -1.99
C THR A 284 -4.09 -14.20 -3.39
N THR A 285 -3.28 -13.36 -4.00
CA THR A 285 -2.61 -13.60 -5.30
C THR A 285 -1.19 -13.08 -5.23
N PHE A 286 -0.34 -13.48 -6.18
CA PHE A 286 1.05 -13.08 -6.24
C PHE A 286 1.42 -12.68 -7.67
N GLU A 287 2.37 -11.77 -7.79
CA GLU A 287 2.97 -11.33 -9.06
C GLU A 287 4.49 -11.53 -8.94
N PHE A 288 5.07 -12.27 -9.87
CA PHE A 288 6.53 -12.35 -9.97
C PHE A 288 7.08 -11.00 -10.42
N MET A 289 8.14 -10.56 -9.76
CA MET A 289 8.75 -9.26 -10.07
C MET A 289 9.78 -9.41 -11.18
N PRO A 290 9.85 -8.46 -12.14
CA PRO A 290 10.97 -8.39 -13.04
C PRO A 290 12.24 -8.10 -12.24
N GLY A 291 13.30 -8.76 -12.64
CA GLY A 291 14.62 -8.65 -12.08
C GLY A 291 15.40 -7.43 -12.52
N ALA A 292 16.68 -7.38 -12.13
CA ALA A 292 17.58 -6.29 -12.52
C ALA A 292 17.70 -6.10 -14.05
N ASN A 293 17.49 -7.16 -14.82
CA ASN A 293 17.55 -7.19 -16.28
C ASN A 293 16.17 -7.09 -16.96
N ASP A 294 15.13 -6.67 -16.21
CA ASP A 294 13.73 -6.61 -16.66
C ASP A 294 13.13 -7.96 -17.10
N LYS A 295 13.85 -9.05 -16.83
CA LYS A 295 13.40 -10.43 -17.01
C LYS A 295 12.83 -10.96 -15.71
N LEU A 296 11.77 -11.74 -15.79
CA LEU A 296 11.19 -12.38 -14.61
C LEU A 296 12.19 -13.35 -13.98
N GLU A 297 12.46 -13.14 -12.71
CA GLU A 297 13.31 -14.03 -11.92
C GLU A 297 12.45 -15.17 -11.39
N LYS A 298 12.36 -16.24 -12.17
CA LYS A 298 11.67 -17.46 -11.77
C LYS A 298 12.51 -18.68 -12.14
N THR A 299 12.70 -19.56 -11.18
CA THR A 299 13.29 -20.88 -11.37
C THR A 299 12.17 -21.91 -11.35
N GLU A 300 12.15 -22.78 -12.35
CA GLU A 300 11.21 -23.90 -12.42
C GLU A 300 11.95 -25.20 -12.14
N ALA A 301 11.32 -26.09 -11.39
CA ALA A 301 11.84 -27.42 -11.13
C ALA A 301 10.70 -28.44 -11.23
N ASN A 302 10.94 -29.49 -12.01
CA ASN A 302 9.98 -30.58 -12.19
C ASN A 302 10.45 -31.78 -11.38
N LEU A 303 9.60 -32.27 -10.48
CA LEU A 303 9.82 -33.55 -9.81
C LEU A 303 9.15 -34.64 -10.63
N VAL A 304 9.92 -35.61 -11.09
CA VAL A 304 9.44 -36.76 -11.86
C VAL A 304 9.61 -38.06 -11.07
N ASN A 305 8.73 -39.03 -11.28
CA ASN A 305 8.91 -40.37 -10.73
C ASN A 305 9.96 -41.16 -11.55
N SER A 306 10.29 -42.38 -11.11
CA SER A 306 11.22 -43.28 -11.81
C SER A 306 10.77 -43.67 -13.22
N ALA A 307 9.47 -43.56 -13.51
CA ALA A 307 8.87 -43.81 -14.83
C ALA A 307 8.81 -42.54 -15.71
N GLY A 308 9.38 -41.41 -15.27
CA GLY A 308 9.39 -40.14 -16.01
C GLY A 308 8.08 -39.34 -15.98
N SER A 309 7.07 -39.78 -15.22
CA SER A 309 5.82 -39.02 -15.04
C SER A 309 6.02 -37.87 -14.05
N MET A 310 5.53 -36.68 -14.40
CA MET A 310 5.63 -35.49 -13.55
C MET A 310 4.73 -35.61 -12.31
N LEU A 311 5.34 -35.49 -11.13
CA LEU A 311 4.67 -35.50 -9.83
C LEU A 311 4.40 -34.08 -9.32
N LEU A 312 5.35 -33.16 -9.51
CA LEU A 312 5.25 -31.78 -9.02
C LEU A 312 5.92 -30.80 -10.00
N ASP A 313 5.28 -29.65 -10.20
CA ASP A 313 5.85 -28.46 -10.85
C ASP A 313 6.09 -27.41 -9.74
N LEU A 314 7.36 -27.12 -9.46
CA LEU A 314 7.80 -26.16 -8.47
C LEU A 314 8.26 -24.88 -9.15
N LYS A 315 7.74 -23.75 -8.68
CA LYS A 315 8.11 -22.42 -9.17
C LYS A 315 8.63 -21.59 -8.02
N TYR A 316 9.87 -21.17 -8.12
CA TYR A 316 10.53 -20.33 -7.13
C TYR A 316 10.80 -18.97 -7.75
N GLY A 317 10.40 -17.90 -7.06
CA GLY A 317 10.82 -16.54 -7.37
C GLY A 317 11.44 -15.92 -6.12
N PRO A 318 12.67 -15.36 -6.20
CA PRO A 318 13.32 -14.76 -5.04
C PRO A 318 12.56 -13.53 -4.54
N THR A 319 11.84 -12.86 -5.43
CA THR A 319 10.96 -11.75 -5.09
C THR A 319 9.59 -11.92 -5.74
N ALA A 320 8.54 -11.67 -4.96
CA ALA A 320 7.16 -11.64 -5.45
C ALA A 320 6.39 -10.55 -4.71
N ARG A 321 5.49 -9.87 -5.42
CA ARG A 321 4.50 -9.00 -4.79
C ARG A 321 3.29 -9.83 -4.44
N ILE A 322 2.94 -9.87 -3.16
CA ILE A 322 1.73 -10.52 -2.69
C ILE A 322 0.64 -9.47 -2.55
N TYR A 323 -0.51 -9.77 -3.15
CA TYR A 323 -1.71 -8.95 -3.06
C TYR A 323 -2.77 -9.70 -2.26
N ARG A 324 -3.45 -8.97 -1.39
CA ARG A 324 -4.65 -9.41 -0.69
C ARG A 324 -5.77 -8.52 -1.18
N ILE A 325 -6.77 -9.11 -1.83
CA ILE A 325 -7.85 -8.38 -2.52
C ILE A 325 -9.15 -8.68 -1.79
N ASN A 326 -9.92 -7.64 -1.47
CA ASN A 326 -11.29 -7.77 -1.00
C ASN A 326 -12.23 -7.63 -2.21
N LYS A 327 -12.96 -8.69 -2.54
CA LYS A 327 -13.89 -8.77 -3.68
C LYS A 327 -15.32 -8.34 -3.32
N GLY A 328 -15.54 -7.87 -2.10
CA GLY A 328 -16.85 -7.57 -1.55
C GLY A 328 -17.31 -8.64 -0.55
N TRP A 329 -18.60 -8.63 -0.22
CA TRP A 329 -19.18 -9.54 0.77
C TRP A 329 -19.13 -11.00 0.31
N ARG A 330 -18.89 -11.90 1.27
CA ARG A 330 -18.84 -13.35 1.01
C ARG A 330 -20.18 -13.89 0.51
N ARG A 331 -21.29 -13.42 1.10
CA ARG A 331 -22.66 -13.73 0.68
C ARG A 331 -23.22 -12.56 -0.14
N ARG A 332 -22.87 -12.53 -1.42
CA ARG A 332 -23.45 -11.60 -2.41
C ARG A 332 -24.35 -12.36 -3.38
N LYS A 333 -25.36 -11.68 -3.92
CA LYS A 333 -26.33 -12.29 -4.85
C LYS A 333 -25.66 -12.83 -6.12
N ASP A 334 -24.72 -12.07 -6.66
CA ASP A 334 -23.91 -12.47 -7.81
C ASP A 334 -22.43 -12.44 -7.42
N ARG A 335 -21.74 -13.58 -7.60
CA ARG A 335 -20.31 -13.70 -7.27
C ARG A 335 -19.39 -13.06 -8.31
N ASN A 336 -19.90 -12.75 -9.50
CA ASN A 336 -19.14 -12.10 -10.56
C ASN A 336 -19.21 -10.57 -10.47
N VAL A 337 -20.12 -10.02 -9.65
CA VAL A 337 -20.12 -8.61 -9.28
C VAL A 337 -19.18 -8.42 -8.10
N PHE A 338 -18.15 -7.59 -8.27
CA PHE A 338 -17.16 -7.26 -7.25
C PHE A 338 -17.47 -5.91 -6.61
N GLY A 339 -17.27 -5.78 -5.30
CA GLY A 339 -17.56 -4.57 -4.52
C GLY A 339 -18.32 -4.83 -3.23
#